data_AF-A0A0X8JI74-F1
#
_entry.id   AF-A0A0X8JI74-F1
#
_cell.length_a   1.000
_cell.length_b   1.000
_cell.length_c   1.000
_cell.angle_alpha   90.00
_cell.angle_beta   90.00
_cell.angle_gamma   90.00
#
_symmetry.space_group_name_H-M   'P 1'
#
loop_
_entity.id
_entity.type
_entity.pdbx_description
1 polymer ?
#
loop_
_entity_poly.entity_id
_entity_poly.type
_entity_poly.pdbx_seq_one_letter_code
_entity_poly.pdbx_strand_id
1 'polypeptide(L)'
;MSQNNECGCGHPQLTMLPVHGFGLAVDASGLVPAPVPTPTGRERVDHDMHIYVNGNLAESGDGLSPETAVKSYEDAILALSRYDGCNMRVATIHFADLDDPEAAYPDINIYIHSYATFLALGIMGISHETTILGRIYNAEGTRLTLKNVCIPYVVSVGWLCINGKLGFKPGQSGESPLQANWGGHIRFLEGAELFLNPGKYQAVIDSTNGHILIHGPTKFHTLGAVTTEYGFVRARGSASMWIAASVDFSGCSTITGRKYNIVQQACLISGGAVLPGSLPGVTANNGLYL
;
A
#
# COMPACT_ATOMS: atom_id res chain seq x y z
N MET A 1 24.71 12.51 39.82
CA MET A 1 23.55 12.03 39.04
C MET A 1 22.89 13.24 38.43
N SER A 2 22.87 13.29 37.10
CA SER A 2 22.31 14.38 36.29
C SER A 2 20.80 14.31 36.23
N GLN A 3 20.14 15.47 36.14
CA GLN A 3 18.99 15.71 35.25
C GLN A 3 18.98 17.20 34.89
N ASN A 4 19.54 17.53 33.71
CA ASN A 4 19.30 18.80 33.02
C ASN A 4 18.05 18.62 32.16
N ASN A 5 16.90 19.09 32.66
CA ASN A 5 15.72 19.40 31.86
C ASN A 5 15.57 20.92 31.89
N GLU A 6 16.28 21.62 31.02
CA GLU A 6 16.04 23.05 30.80
C GLU A 6 14.84 23.20 29.86
N CYS A 7 13.67 23.29 30.48
CA CYS A 7 12.50 23.93 29.90
C CYS A 7 12.60 25.45 30.12
N GLY A 8 12.43 26.21 29.04
CA GLY A 8 11.85 27.56 29.09
C GLY A 8 12.81 28.71 28.85
N CYS A 9 12.59 29.44 27.75
CA CYS A 9 12.87 30.87 27.69
C CYS A 9 11.56 31.57 27.32
N GLY A 10 10.76 31.87 28.35
CA GLY A 10 9.63 32.78 28.23
C GLY A 10 10.13 34.22 28.15
N HIS A 11 9.70 34.96 27.14
CA HIS A 11 9.86 36.42 27.07
C HIS A 11 8.50 37.07 27.42
N PRO A 12 8.40 37.96 28.41
CA PRO A 12 7.12 38.33 29.02
C PRO A 12 6.26 39.36 28.25
N GLN A 13 6.39 39.46 26.93
CA GLN A 13 5.61 40.45 26.14
C GLN A 13 5.07 39.95 24.79
N LEU A 14 5.08 38.64 24.54
CA LEU A 14 4.49 38.07 23.32
C LEU A 14 3.26 37.25 23.68
N THR A 15 2.08 37.76 23.34
CA THR A 15 0.84 36.98 23.35
C THR A 15 0.90 35.98 22.20
N MET A 16 1.34 34.77 22.49
CA MET A 16 1.32 33.64 21.56
C MET A 16 -0.13 33.27 21.27
N LEU A 17 -0.62 33.55 20.07
CA LEU A 17 -1.86 32.95 19.58
C LEU A 17 -1.57 31.51 19.16
N PRO A 18 -2.41 30.52 19.52
CA PRO A 18 -2.17 29.13 19.20
C PRO A 18 -2.46 28.90 17.72
N VAL A 19 -1.44 29.00 16.88
CA VAL A 19 -1.42 28.42 15.53
C VAL A 19 -0.12 27.65 15.40
N HIS A 20 -0.19 26.33 15.58
CA HIS A 20 0.96 25.44 15.38
C HIS A 20 1.28 25.37 13.88
N GLY A 21 2.36 26.05 13.47
CA GLY A 21 2.97 25.90 12.15
C GLY A 21 3.55 27.17 11.53
N PHE A 22 3.09 28.36 11.92
CA PHE A 22 3.66 29.63 11.46
C PHE A 22 3.75 30.64 12.60
N GLY A 23 4.96 30.83 13.14
CA GLY A 23 5.26 31.96 14.00
C GLY A 23 5.54 33.19 13.15
N LEU A 24 4.53 34.04 12.92
CA LEU A 24 4.81 35.44 12.59
C LEU A 24 5.13 36.15 13.90
N ALA A 25 6.43 36.30 14.19
CA ALA A 25 6.87 37.20 15.25
C ALA A 25 6.74 38.64 14.74
N VAL A 26 5.80 39.38 15.32
CA VAL A 26 5.66 40.82 15.09
C VAL A 26 6.18 41.51 16.34
N ASP A 27 7.05 42.51 16.19
CA ASP A 27 7.41 43.35 17.32
C ASP A 27 6.21 44.17 17.77
N ALA A 28 6.29 44.78 18.96
CA ALA A 28 5.20 45.56 19.55
C ALA A 28 4.77 46.81 18.71
N SER A 29 5.43 47.10 17.59
CA SER A 29 5.14 48.23 16.69
C SER A 29 4.50 47.81 15.35
N GLY A 30 4.42 46.51 15.04
CA GLY A 30 3.56 46.00 13.95
C GLY A 30 4.06 46.19 12.51
N LEU A 31 5.30 46.63 12.27
CA LEU A 31 5.65 47.20 10.94
C LEU A 31 6.83 46.58 10.17
N VAL A 32 7.49 45.51 10.64
CA VAL A 32 8.51 44.83 9.81
C VAL A 32 8.54 43.31 10.08
N PRO A 33 8.55 42.43 9.05
CA PRO A 33 8.83 41.01 9.25
C PRO A 33 10.29 40.81 9.67
N ALA A 34 10.53 40.25 10.86
CA ALA A 34 11.86 39.81 11.26
C ALA A 34 12.24 38.52 10.51
N PRO A 35 13.52 38.31 10.14
CA PRO A 35 13.96 37.05 9.56
C PRO A 35 13.82 35.95 10.62
N VAL A 36 12.94 34.97 10.37
CA VAL A 36 12.82 33.79 11.21
C VAL A 36 14.06 32.91 10.99
N PRO A 37 14.75 32.43 12.03
CA PRO A 37 15.81 31.44 11.88
C PRO A 37 15.25 30.21 11.16
N THR A 38 15.94 29.74 10.13
CA THR A 38 15.62 28.46 9.48
C THR A 38 15.65 27.37 10.56
N PRO A 39 14.55 26.62 10.82
CA PRO A 39 14.55 25.58 11.83
C PRO A 39 15.56 24.51 11.42
N THR A 40 16.61 24.33 12.24
CA THR A 40 17.63 23.29 12.05
C THR A 40 17.25 21.97 12.72
N GLY A 41 16.08 21.90 13.37
CA GLY A 41 15.51 20.68 13.94
C GLY A 41 14.54 20.03 12.97
N ARG A 42 14.75 18.74 12.66
CA ARG A 42 13.76 17.94 11.93
C ARG A 42 12.49 17.82 12.80
N GLU A 43 11.32 17.83 12.17
CA GLU A 43 10.03 17.87 12.89
C GLU A 43 9.58 16.46 13.34
N ARG A 44 9.01 16.38 14.54
CA ARG A 44 8.35 15.20 15.09
C ARG A 44 6.84 15.32 14.86
N VAL A 45 6.20 14.22 14.44
CA VAL A 45 4.76 14.20 14.16
C VAL A 45 4.03 13.41 15.23
N ASP A 46 3.11 14.05 15.94
CA ASP A 46 2.30 13.41 17.00
C ASP A 46 1.05 12.67 16.47
N HIS A 47 0.78 12.77 15.17
CA HIS A 47 -0.38 12.24 14.46
C HIS A 47 0.03 11.47 13.17
N ASP A 48 -0.92 10.78 12.54
CA ASP A 48 -0.68 10.16 11.24
C ASP A 48 -0.46 11.24 10.16
N MET A 49 0.42 10.94 9.19
CA MET A 49 0.82 11.86 8.12
C MET A 49 0.02 11.56 6.86
N HIS A 50 -0.51 12.60 6.21
CA HIS A 50 -1.33 12.47 5.01
C HIS A 50 -0.76 13.35 3.90
N ILE A 51 -0.37 12.75 2.77
CA ILE A 51 0.17 13.45 1.61
C ILE A 51 -0.74 13.20 0.41
N TYR A 52 -1.23 14.25 -0.22
CA TYR A 52 -2.12 14.20 -1.37
C TYR A 52 -1.33 14.50 -2.65
N VAL A 53 -1.22 13.51 -3.55
CA VAL A 53 -0.52 13.61 -4.83
C VAL A 53 -1.53 13.97 -5.92
N ASN A 54 -1.30 15.09 -6.61
CA ASN A 54 -2.21 15.69 -7.59
C ASN A 54 -3.63 15.98 -7.05
N GLY A 55 -3.80 16.03 -5.73
CA GLY A 55 -5.05 16.41 -5.07
C GLY A 55 -5.03 17.85 -4.58
N ASN A 56 -6.20 18.52 -4.56
CA ASN A 56 -6.37 19.82 -3.92
C ASN A 56 -6.61 19.65 -2.41
N LEU A 57 -5.87 20.39 -1.58
CA LEU A 57 -6.04 20.45 -0.11
C LEU A 57 -7.45 20.88 0.35
N ALA A 58 -8.25 21.48 -0.54
CA ALA A 58 -9.56 22.02 -0.19
C ALA A 58 -10.58 20.94 0.26
N GLU A 59 -10.33 19.65 -0.04
CA GLU A 59 -11.24 18.54 0.27
C GLU A 59 -10.83 17.70 1.49
N SER A 60 -9.68 17.96 2.11
CA SER A 60 -9.13 17.15 3.20
C SER A 60 -9.68 17.54 4.59
N GLY A 61 -10.94 17.99 4.63
CA GLY A 61 -11.56 18.64 5.77
C GLY A 61 -11.56 17.84 7.08
N ASP A 62 -10.62 18.18 7.97
CA ASP A 62 -10.86 18.35 9.41
C ASP A 62 -9.98 19.44 10.08
N GLY A 63 -8.93 19.92 9.39
CA GLY A 63 -8.07 21.00 9.88
C GLY A 63 -7.21 20.62 11.09
N LEU A 64 -7.05 19.32 11.38
CA LEU A 64 -6.38 18.82 12.59
C LEU A 64 -5.18 17.90 12.32
N SER A 65 -4.79 17.67 11.07
CA SER A 65 -3.64 16.82 10.68
C SER A 65 -2.62 17.56 9.78
N PRO A 66 -1.31 17.20 9.79
CA PRO A 66 -0.34 17.79 8.87
C PRO A 66 -0.55 17.23 7.47
N GLU A 67 -1.40 17.90 6.71
CA GLU A 67 -1.75 17.53 5.35
C GLU A 67 -0.87 18.28 4.36
N THR A 68 -0.24 17.55 3.45
CA THR A 68 0.63 18.14 2.41
C THR A 68 0.11 17.76 1.04
N ALA A 69 -0.12 18.73 0.15
CA ALA A 69 -0.35 18.44 -1.26
C ALA A 69 0.94 18.61 -2.07
N VAL A 70 1.17 17.66 -2.98
CA VAL A 70 2.35 17.60 -3.86
C VAL A 70 1.95 17.24 -5.28
N LYS A 71 2.83 17.51 -6.25
CA LYS A 71 2.55 17.25 -7.67
C LYS A 71 2.98 15.85 -8.12
N SER A 72 3.81 15.16 -7.34
CA SER A 72 4.28 13.82 -7.73
C SER A 72 4.56 12.93 -6.53
N TYR A 73 4.73 11.64 -6.82
CA TYR A 73 5.13 10.66 -5.82
C TYR A 73 6.55 10.94 -5.28
N GLU A 74 7.47 11.38 -6.13
CA GLU A 74 8.83 11.77 -5.73
C GLU A 74 8.82 12.93 -4.74
N ASP A 75 7.96 13.93 -4.98
CA ASP A 75 7.74 15.04 -4.05
C ASP A 75 7.15 14.54 -2.72
N ALA A 76 6.27 13.54 -2.74
CA ALA A 76 5.72 12.93 -1.52
C ALA A 76 6.84 12.24 -0.69
N ILE A 77 7.72 11.49 -1.35
CA ILE A 77 8.87 10.86 -0.69
C ILE A 77 9.84 11.91 -0.14
N LEU A 78 10.10 12.97 -0.91
CA LEU A 78 10.91 14.09 -0.43
C LEU A 78 10.27 14.77 0.79
N ALA A 79 8.95 14.93 0.82
CA ALA A 79 8.25 15.47 1.98
C ALA A 79 8.41 14.55 3.22
N LEU A 80 8.25 13.24 3.06
CA LEU A 80 8.47 12.27 4.16
C LEU A 80 9.92 12.30 4.68
N SER A 81 10.91 12.56 3.82
CA SER A 81 12.32 12.60 4.21
C SER A 81 12.70 13.72 5.18
N ARG A 82 11.80 14.71 5.38
CA ARG A 82 12.06 15.89 6.24
C ARG A 82 11.84 15.62 7.73
N TYR A 83 11.15 14.53 8.09
CA TYR A 83 10.80 14.22 9.48
C TYR A 83 11.92 13.49 10.24
N ASP A 84 11.89 13.57 11.56
CA ASP A 84 13.03 13.26 12.45
C ASP A 84 13.07 11.84 13.01
N GLY A 85 12.92 10.81 12.17
CA GLY A 85 13.45 9.47 12.51
C GLY A 85 12.75 8.69 13.64
N CYS A 86 11.77 9.24 14.34
CA CYS A 86 11.18 8.62 15.54
C CYS A 86 9.64 8.64 15.57
N ASN A 87 8.95 8.77 14.43
CA ASN A 87 7.49 8.78 14.43
C ASN A 87 6.96 7.35 14.61
N MET A 88 6.17 7.16 15.67
CA MET A 88 5.44 5.91 15.91
C MET A 88 4.06 5.92 15.21
N ARG A 89 3.94 6.67 14.13
CA ARG A 89 2.69 6.93 13.40
C ARG A 89 2.75 6.37 11.99
N VAL A 90 1.62 6.35 11.30
CA VAL A 90 1.51 5.89 9.92
C VAL A 90 1.64 7.07 8.97
N ALA A 91 2.30 6.88 7.83
CA ALA A 91 2.24 7.81 6.71
C ALA A 91 1.32 7.26 5.63
N THR A 92 0.48 8.10 5.04
CA THR A 92 -0.45 7.72 3.97
C THR A 92 -0.29 8.66 2.78
N ILE A 93 -0.07 8.08 1.60
CA ILE A 93 -0.05 8.80 0.33
C ILE A 93 -1.38 8.55 -0.38
N HIS A 94 -2.11 9.63 -0.63
CA HIS A 94 -3.38 9.65 -1.35
C HIS A 94 -3.12 10.08 -2.79
N PHE A 95 -3.54 9.27 -3.74
CA PHE A 95 -3.44 9.55 -5.17
C PHE A 95 -4.80 10.00 -5.69
N ALA A 96 -4.82 11.17 -6.33
CA ALA A 96 -5.99 11.61 -7.09
C ALA A 96 -6.09 10.85 -8.43
N ASP A 97 -7.26 10.94 -9.06
CA ASP A 97 -7.41 10.53 -10.44
C ASP A 97 -6.66 11.53 -11.35
N LEU A 98 -6.10 11.01 -12.45
CA LEU A 98 -5.47 11.83 -13.48
C LEU A 98 -6.52 12.26 -14.51
N ASP A 99 -6.29 13.40 -15.17
CA ASP A 99 -7.22 13.94 -16.18
C ASP A 99 -7.43 12.98 -17.36
N ASP A 100 -6.39 12.23 -17.73
CA ASP A 100 -6.46 11.16 -18.71
C ASP A 100 -6.83 9.85 -17.99
N PRO A 101 -8.00 9.23 -18.30
CA PRO A 101 -8.47 8.02 -17.63
C PRO A 101 -7.59 6.78 -17.86
N GLU A 102 -6.70 6.82 -18.84
CA GLU A 102 -5.74 5.74 -19.11
C GLU A 102 -4.33 6.07 -18.63
N ALA A 103 -4.09 7.29 -18.13
CA ALA A 103 -2.80 7.66 -17.55
C ALA A 103 -2.58 6.96 -16.21
N ALA A 104 -1.32 6.58 -15.97
CA ALA A 104 -0.90 5.91 -14.76
C ALA A 104 0.21 6.71 -14.07
N TYR A 105 0.21 6.68 -12.74
CA TYR A 105 1.38 7.08 -11.97
C TYR A 105 2.57 6.15 -12.26
N PRO A 106 3.83 6.61 -12.04
CA PRO A 106 5.01 5.77 -12.25
C PRO A 106 5.03 4.53 -11.32
N ASP A 107 5.95 3.61 -11.61
CA ASP A 107 6.21 2.47 -10.74
C ASP A 107 6.69 2.94 -9.35
N ILE A 108 6.14 2.31 -8.31
CA ILE A 108 6.35 2.68 -6.91
C ILE A 108 7.22 1.62 -6.24
N ASN A 109 8.41 2.03 -5.79
CA ASN A 109 9.32 1.17 -5.05
C ASN A 109 9.41 1.63 -3.60
N ILE A 110 9.01 0.76 -2.67
CA ILE A 110 9.04 1.01 -1.23
C ILE A 110 10.23 0.28 -0.64
N TYR A 111 11.20 1.04 -0.13
CA TYR A 111 12.36 0.54 0.60
C TYR A 111 12.25 0.90 2.08
N ILE A 112 13.06 0.26 2.93
CA ILE A 112 13.08 0.49 4.37
C ILE A 112 13.24 1.98 4.73
N HIS A 113 13.88 2.77 3.87
CA HIS A 113 14.09 4.20 4.06
C HIS A 113 13.06 5.12 3.38
N SER A 114 12.14 4.60 2.56
CA SER A 114 11.11 5.41 1.87
C SER A 114 10.19 6.16 2.84
N TYR A 115 9.99 5.59 4.03
CA TYR A 115 9.20 6.19 5.11
C TYR A 115 9.86 5.93 6.47
N ALA A 116 11.19 5.72 6.53
CA ALA A 116 11.95 5.15 7.67
C ALA A 116 11.63 5.74 9.06
N THR A 117 11.04 6.92 9.10
CA THR A 117 10.62 7.60 10.31
C THR A 117 9.24 7.19 10.79
N PHE A 118 8.46 6.38 10.06
CA PHE A 118 7.07 5.97 10.32
C PHE A 118 6.96 4.44 10.46
N LEU A 119 5.92 3.97 11.15
CA LEU A 119 5.71 2.53 11.40
C LEU A 119 5.28 1.75 10.15
N ALA A 120 4.53 2.40 9.26
CA ALA A 120 3.98 1.81 8.05
C ALA A 120 3.66 2.89 7.03
N LEU A 121 3.53 2.47 5.77
CA LEU A 121 3.06 3.30 4.68
C LEU A 121 1.68 2.82 4.20
N GLY A 122 0.75 3.74 4.03
CA GLY A 122 -0.48 3.55 3.27
C GLY A 122 -0.36 4.15 1.88
N ILE A 123 -0.82 3.44 0.86
CA ILE A 123 -1.06 3.97 -0.47
C ILE A 123 -2.55 3.81 -0.76
N MET A 124 -3.21 4.94 -0.98
CA MET A 124 -4.64 5.01 -1.18
C MET A 124 -4.96 5.79 -2.45
N GLY A 125 -5.88 5.26 -3.25
CA GLY A 125 -6.48 5.99 -4.36
C GLY A 125 -7.91 6.41 -4.05
N ILE A 126 -8.48 7.19 -4.96
CA ILE A 126 -9.91 7.53 -4.94
C ILE A 126 -10.73 6.28 -5.28
N SER A 127 -10.30 5.53 -6.31
CA SER A 127 -11.02 4.36 -6.79
C SER A 127 -10.10 3.29 -7.37
N HIS A 128 -10.49 2.04 -7.13
CA HIS A 128 -9.92 0.87 -7.79
C HIS A 128 -10.12 0.80 -9.31
N GLU A 129 -10.97 1.67 -9.87
CA GLU A 129 -11.26 1.75 -11.31
C GLU A 129 -10.47 2.84 -12.01
N THR A 130 -10.34 4.02 -11.40
CA THR A 130 -9.84 5.24 -12.04
C THR A 130 -8.47 5.68 -11.54
N THR A 131 -8.08 5.31 -10.31
CA THR A 131 -6.76 5.67 -9.77
C THR A 131 -5.72 4.64 -10.18
N ILE A 132 -5.11 4.84 -11.35
CA ILE A 132 -4.15 3.89 -11.94
C ILE A 132 -2.73 4.20 -11.46
N LEU A 133 -2.11 3.25 -10.76
CA LEU A 133 -0.69 3.31 -10.42
C LEU A 133 0.13 2.36 -11.29
N GLY A 134 1.41 2.65 -11.38
CA GLY A 134 2.40 1.69 -11.88
C GLY A 134 2.51 0.48 -10.96
N ARG A 135 3.52 -0.34 -11.22
CA ARG A 135 3.81 -1.53 -10.43
C ARG A 135 4.19 -1.14 -9.03
N ILE A 136 3.85 -1.98 -8.06
CA ILE A 136 4.26 -1.76 -6.67
C ILE A 136 5.26 -2.82 -6.26
N TYR A 137 6.44 -2.38 -5.81
CA TYR A 137 7.45 -3.24 -5.21
C TYR A 137 7.64 -2.88 -3.74
N ASN A 138 7.31 -3.81 -2.85
CA ASN A 138 7.42 -3.66 -1.40
C ASN A 138 8.62 -4.47 -0.88
N ALA A 139 9.72 -3.77 -0.57
CA ALA A 139 11.02 -4.37 -0.24
C ALA A 139 11.07 -5.02 1.16
N GLU A 140 12.19 -5.65 1.49
CA GLU A 140 12.34 -6.32 2.79
C GLU A 140 12.32 -5.28 3.93
N GLY A 141 11.74 -5.67 5.06
CA GLY A 141 11.65 -4.82 6.25
C GLY A 141 10.58 -3.73 6.18
N THR A 142 9.85 -3.60 5.06
CA THR A 142 8.78 -2.60 4.92
C THR A 142 7.40 -3.16 5.27
N ARG A 143 6.47 -2.25 5.58
CA ARG A 143 5.08 -2.46 5.95
C ARG A 143 4.21 -1.52 5.11
N LEU A 144 3.48 -2.10 4.17
CA LEU A 144 2.65 -1.39 3.22
C LEU A 144 1.18 -1.79 3.38
N THR A 145 0.28 -0.81 3.28
CA THR A 145 -1.17 -1.04 3.12
C THR A 145 -1.65 -0.44 1.80
N LEU A 146 -2.37 -1.22 0.99
CA LEU A 146 -2.97 -0.76 -0.27
C LEU A 146 -4.49 -0.68 -0.17
N LYS A 147 -5.07 0.37 -0.76
CA LYS A 147 -6.52 0.60 -0.79
C LYS A 147 -6.95 1.40 -2.02
N ASN A 148 -8.03 0.97 -2.68
CA ASN A 148 -8.75 1.71 -3.72
C ASN A 148 -7.86 2.20 -4.87
N VAL A 149 -7.03 1.32 -5.42
CA VAL A 149 -6.16 1.63 -6.57
C VAL A 149 -6.27 0.55 -7.65
N CYS A 150 -6.01 0.93 -8.89
CA CYS A 150 -5.82 0.02 -10.00
C CYS A 150 -4.32 -0.12 -10.30
N ILE A 151 -3.79 -1.34 -10.34
CA ILE A 151 -2.37 -1.59 -10.57
C ILE A 151 -2.15 -2.77 -11.52
N PRO A 152 -1.03 -2.84 -12.24
CA PRO A 152 -0.74 -4.01 -13.06
C PRO A 152 -0.43 -5.24 -12.21
N TYR A 153 0.42 -5.06 -11.18
CA TYR A 153 0.73 -6.08 -10.19
C TYR A 153 1.43 -5.46 -8.98
N VAL A 154 1.47 -6.22 -7.89
CA VAL A 154 2.24 -5.92 -6.68
C VAL A 154 3.14 -7.10 -6.30
N VAL A 155 4.41 -6.79 -6.06
CA VAL A 155 5.41 -7.72 -5.51
C VAL A 155 5.75 -7.31 -4.10
N SER A 156 5.60 -8.24 -3.15
CA SER A 156 6.03 -8.06 -1.78
C SER A 156 7.13 -9.05 -1.43
N VAL A 157 8.28 -8.51 -1.04
CA VAL A 157 9.32 -9.20 -0.27
C VAL A 157 9.33 -8.72 1.21
N GLY A 158 8.56 -7.68 1.53
CA GLY A 158 8.23 -7.23 2.90
C GLY A 158 6.82 -7.63 3.34
N TRP A 159 6.19 -6.81 4.18
CA TRP A 159 4.82 -7.01 4.68
C TRP A 159 3.84 -6.13 3.93
N LEU A 160 2.85 -6.73 3.27
CA LEU A 160 1.78 -6.06 2.55
C LEU A 160 0.42 -6.46 3.12
N CYS A 161 -0.40 -5.45 3.42
CA CYS A 161 -1.81 -5.57 3.74
C CYS A 161 -2.67 -4.99 2.61
N ILE A 162 -3.73 -5.70 2.23
CA ILE A 162 -4.74 -5.23 1.30
C ILE A 162 -6.00 -4.90 2.10
N ASN A 163 -6.41 -3.64 2.08
CA ASN A 163 -7.47 -3.09 2.93
C ASN A 163 -8.46 -2.24 2.12
N GLY A 164 -9.32 -2.90 1.36
CA GLY A 164 -10.32 -2.25 0.50
C GLY A 164 -10.36 -2.89 -0.88
N LYS A 165 -10.67 -2.09 -1.90
CA LYS A 165 -10.82 -2.56 -3.27
C LYS A 165 -9.53 -2.40 -4.05
N LEU A 166 -9.09 -3.42 -4.79
CA LEU A 166 -7.97 -3.32 -5.73
C LEU A 166 -8.39 -3.80 -7.11
N GLY A 167 -8.09 -2.98 -8.13
CA GLY A 167 -8.20 -3.34 -9.53
C GLY A 167 -6.87 -3.84 -10.06
N PHE A 168 -6.89 -4.89 -10.89
CA PHE A 168 -5.70 -5.40 -11.56
C PHE A 168 -5.87 -5.35 -13.06
N LYS A 169 -5.13 -4.47 -13.74
CA LYS A 169 -5.14 -4.29 -15.20
C LYS A 169 -3.84 -4.86 -15.77
N PRO A 170 -3.86 -6.03 -16.45
CA PRO A 170 -2.63 -6.67 -16.89
C PRO A 170 -1.89 -5.73 -17.84
N GLY A 171 -0.60 -5.53 -17.59
CA GLY A 171 0.28 -4.78 -18.49
C GLY A 171 0.61 -5.58 -19.75
N GLN A 172 1.67 -5.18 -20.45
CA GLN A 172 2.15 -5.92 -21.63
C GLN A 172 2.77 -7.29 -21.28
N SER A 173 3.28 -7.46 -20.05
CA SER A 173 3.78 -8.73 -19.52
C SER A 173 2.67 -9.43 -18.73
N GLY A 174 2.41 -10.70 -19.03
CA GLY A 174 1.43 -11.55 -18.33
C GLY A 174 1.87 -11.93 -16.92
N GLU A 175 2.21 -10.95 -16.09
CA GLU A 175 2.66 -11.16 -14.72
C GLU A 175 1.51 -11.57 -13.79
N SER A 176 1.87 -12.08 -12.62
CA SER A 176 0.90 -12.40 -11.59
C SER A 176 0.53 -11.12 -10.82
N PRO A 177 -0.77 -10.77 -10.69
CA PRO A 177 -1.23 -9.59 -9.97
C PRO A 177 -0.71 -9.48 -8.53
N LEU A 178 -0.67 -10.60 -7.83
CA LEU A 178 -0.25 -10.69 -6.44
C LEU A 178 0.96 -11.61 -6.34
N GLN A 179 2.08 -11.10 -5.83
CA GLN A 179 3.31 -11.85 -5.71
C GLN A 179 3.94 -11.70 -4.32
N ALA A 180 4.01 -12.80 -3.56
CA ALA A 180 4.76 -12.86 -2.30
C ALA A 180 6.05 -13.65 -2.51
N ASN A 181 7.20 -12.98 -2.46
CA ASN A 181 8.48 -13.61 -2.82
C ASN A 181 9.50 -13.51 -1.68
N TRP A 182 10.36 -14.52 -1.55
CA TRP A 182 11.57 -14.47 -0.72
C TRP A 182 11.36 -13.97 0.72
N GLY A 183 10.40 -14.56 1.44
CA GLY A 183 10.04 -14.15 2.81
C GLY A 183 8.96 -13.08 2.88
N GLY A 184 8.57 -12.51 1.74
CA GLY A 184 7.48 -11.55 1.65
C GLY A 184 6.12 -12.12 2.06
N HIS A 185 5.28 -11.23 2.57
CA HIS A 185 3.99 -11.56 3.16
C HIS A 185 2.89 -10.68 2.57
N ILE A 186 1.82 -11.29 2.06
CA ILE A 186 0.59 -10.59 1.65
C ILE A 186 -0.57 -11.05 2.52
N ARG A 187 -1.28 -10.10 3.13
CA ARG A 187 -2.48 -10.35 3.92
C ARG A 187 -3.66 -9.55 3.41
N PHE A 188 -4.81 -10.20 3.33
CA PHE A 188 -6.08 -9.53 3.08
C PHE A 188 -6.74 -9.22 4.42
N LEU A 189 -7.17 -7.97 4.59
CA LEU A 189 -8.01 -7.57 5.70
C LEU A 189 -9.48 -7.84 5.35
N GLU A 190 -10.33 -7.91 6.38
CA GLU A 190 -11.75 -8.17 6.23
C GLU A 190 -12.44 -7.15 5.32
N GLY A 191 -13.27 -7.62 4.40
CA GLY A 191 -13.99 -6.78 3.44
C GLY A 191 -13.17 -6.36 2.22
N ALA A 192 -11.94 -6.86 2.05
CA ALA A 192 -11.16 -6.59 0.85
C ALA A 192 -11.81 -7.21 -0.41
N GLU A 193 -11.73 -6.49 -1.53
CA GLU A 193 -12.26 -6.93 -2.81
C GLU A 193 -11.24 -6.76 -3.93
N LEU A 194 -11.20 -7.71 -4.87
CA LEU A 194 -10.26 -7.74 -5.96
C LEU A 194 -10.99 -7.84 -7.29
N PHE A 195 -10.58 -7.00 -8.24
CA PHE A 195 -11.20 -6.90 -9.55
C PHE A 195 -10.15 -7.20 -10.62
N LEU A 196 -10.29 -8.35 -11.29
CA LEU A 196 -9.39 -8.78 -12.34
C LEU A 196 -9.92 -8.32 -13.69
N ASN A 197 -9.18 -7.44 -14.37
CA ASN A 197 -9.51 -7.05 -15.73
C ASN A 197 -9.28 -8.22 -16.72
N PRO A 198 -9.93 -8.17 -17.89
CA PRO A 198 -9.71 -9.19 -18.91
C PRO A 198 -8.25 -9.26 -19.33
N GLY A 199 -7.74 -10.48 -19.55
CA GLY A 199 -6.37 -10.67 -20.02
C GLY A 199 -5.75 -12.02 -19.68
N LYS A 200 -4.44 -12.08 -19.88
CA LYS A 200 -3.63 -13.27 -19.59
C LYS A 200 -2.68 -12.97 -18.42
N TYR A 201 -2.73 -13.82 -17.42
CA TYR A 201 -1.84 -13.77 -16.25
C TYR A 201 -1.05 -15.06 -16.14
N GLN A 202 0.14 -15.02 -15.54
CA GLN A 202 0.88 -16.23 -15.19
C GLN A 202 0.14 -17.04 -14.13
N ALA A 203 -0.26 -16.36 -13.05
CA ALA A 203 -1.21 -16.79 -12.05
C ALA A 203 -1.94 -15.56 -11.50
N VAL A 204 -3.04 -15.72 -10.76
CA VAL A 204 -3.65 -14.58 -10.06
C VAL A 204 -2.94 -14.33 -8.74
N ILE A 205 -2.65 -15.40 -8.02
CA ILE A 205 -1.94 -15.41 -6.74
C ILE A 205 -0.67 -16.24 -6.92
N ASP A 206 0.50 -15.63 -6.81
CA ASP A 206 1.80 -16.29 -6.95
C ASP A 206 2.62 -16.11 -5.66
N SER A 207 3.23 -17.20 -5.20
CA SER A 207 4.19 -17.14 -4.11
C SER A 207 5.40 -18.02 -4.39
N THR A 208 6.60 -17.44 -4.25
CA THR A 208 7.88 -18.13 -4.36
C THR A 208 8.69 -17.89 -3.10
N ASN A 209 8.76 -18.88 -2.21
CA ASN A 209 9.35 -18.74 -0.87
C ASN A 209 8.70 -17.65 0.01
N GLY A 210 7.47 -17.24 -0.28
CA GLY A 210 6.74 -16.22 0.47
C GLY A 210 5.49 -16.76 1.17
N HIS A 211 4.74 -15.88 1.82
CA HIS A 211 3.51 -16.19 2.53
C HIS A 211 2.32 -15.37 2.02
N ILE A 212 1.17 -16.02 1.76
CA ILE A 212 -0.08 -15.33 1.43
C ILE A 212 -1.20 -15.82 2.34
N LEU A 213 -1.89 -14.89 2.99
CA LEU A 213 -2.94 -15.17 3.95
C LEU A 213 -4.24 -14.42 3.59
N ILE A 214 -5.29 -15.17 3.28
CA ILE A 214 -6.65 -14.69 3.01
C ILE A 214 -7.59 -15.33 4.02
N HIS A 215 -7.75 -14.72 5.20
CA HIS A 215 -8.43 -15.35 6.35
C HIS A 215 -9.82 -14.77 6.68
N GLY A 216 -10.17 -13.60 6.11
CA GLY A 216 -11.46 -12.91 6.33
C GLY A 216 -12.36 -12.94 5.09
N PRO A 217 -13.63 -12.51 5.19
CA PRO A 217 -14.54 -12.42 4.06
C PRO A 217 -13.94 -11.45 3.04
N THR A 218 -13.45 -12.02 1.95
CA THR A 218 -12.76 -11.35 0.85
C THR A 218 -13.45 -11.78 -0.43
N LYS A 219 -13.58 -10.88 -1.41
CA LYS A 219 -14.25 -11.21 -2.67
C LYS A 219 -13.35 -11.00 -3.86
N PHE A 220 -13.38 -11.95 -4.79
CA PHE A 220 -12.72 -11.83 -6.08
C PHE A 220 -13.77 -11.70 -7.18
N HIS A 221 -13.50 -10.80 -8.12
CA HIS A 221 -14.33 -10.50 -9.26
C HIS A 221 -13.51 -10.59 -10.53
N THR A 222 -14.16 -10.97 -11.62
CA THR A 222 -13.62 -10.85 -12.98
C THR A 222 -14.47 -9.87 -13.76
N LEU A 223 -13.82 -8.92 -14.45
CA LEU A 223 -14.46 -7.92 -15.29
C LEU A 223 -14.56 -8.38 -16.76
N GLY A 224 -14.17 -9.62 -17.04
CA GLY A 224 -14.33 -10.30 -18.31
C GLY A 224 -13.47 -11.57 -18.37
N ALA A 225 -13.08 -11.99 -19.57
CA ALA A 225 -12.35 -13.26 -19.74
C ALA A 225 -10.92 -13.17 -19.21
N VAL A 226 -10.57 -14.10 -18.31
CA VAL A 226 -9.25 -14.20 -17.69
C VAL A 226 -8.66 -15.57 -17.99
N THR A 227 -7.41 -15.60 -18.43
CA THR A 227 -6.67 -16.85 -18.68
C THR A 227 -5.43 -16.91 -17.79
N THR A 228 -5.14 -18.09 -17.25
CA THR A 228 -3.96 -18.32 -16.40
C THR A 228 -3.02 -19.35 -17.04
N GLU A 229 -1.72 -19.06 -17.02
CA GLU A 229 -0.70 -19.95 -17.61
C GLU A 229 -0.36 -21.14 -16.69
N TYR A 230 -0.07 -20.86 -15.42
CA TYR A 230 0.29 -21.88 -14.44
C TYR A 230 -0.91 -22.30 -13.60
N GLY A 231 -1.83 -21.37 -13.33
CA GLY A 231 -3.10 -21.61 -12.64
C GLY A 231 -3.56 -20.39 -11.85
N PHE A 232 -4.75 -20.42 -11.26
CA PHE A 232 -5.26 -19.33 -10.43
C PHE A 232 -4.32 -19.07 -9.23
N VAL A 233 -3.90 -20.13 -8.54
CA VAL A 233 -2.84 -20.09 -7.51
C VAL A 233 -1.57 -20.76 -8.00
N ARG A 234 -0.40 -20.16 -7.76
CA ARG A 234 0.90 -20.78 -8.00
C ARG A 234 1.79 -20.70 -6.77
N ALA A 235 2.25 -21.85 -6.29
CA ALA A 235 3.09 -21.97 -5.10
C ALA A 235 4.40 -22.70 -5.45
N ARG A 236 5.55 -22.10 -5.13
CA ARG A 236 6.88 -22.67 -5.42
C ARG A 236 7.88 -22.45 -4.29
N GLY A 237 8.96 -23.22 -4.31
CA GLY A 237 9.99 -23.21 -3.28
C GLY A 237 9.43 -23.68 -1.94
N SER A 238 9.56 -22.87 -0.91
CA SER A 238 9.00 -23.06 0.43
C SER A 238 7.82 -22.12 0.71
N ALA A 239 7.08 -21.73 -0.34
CA ALA A 239 5.91 -20.87 -0.19
C ALA A 239 4.82 -21.52 0.66
N SER A 240 4.13 -20.72 1.49
CA SER A 240 2.97 -21.15 2.26
C SER A 240 1.79 -20.22 2.01
N MET A 241 0.66 -20.78 1.61
CA MET A 241 -0.54 -20.01 1.32
C MET A 241 -1.75 -20.55 2.06
N TRP A 242 -2.55 -19.64 2.61
CA TRP A 242 -3.80 -19.95 3.26
C TRP A 242 -4.91 -19.12 2.64
N ILE A 243 -5.91 -19.79 2.07
CA ILE A 243 -7.14 -19.21 1.55
C ILE A 243 -8.29 -19.82 2.36
N ALA A 244 -9.01 -19.01 3.11
CA ALA A 244 -10.11 -19.48 3.94
C ALA A 244 -11.33 -19.87 3.09
N ALA A 245 -12.16 -20.76 3.62
CA ALA A 245 -13.44 -21.16 3.02
C ALA A 245 -14.40 -19.99 2.77
N SER A 246 -14.25 -18.91 3.55
CA SER A 246 -15.08 -17.70 3.50
C SER A 246 -14.75 -16.77 2.33
N VAL A 247 -13.73 -17.07 1.53
CA VAL A 247 -13.40 -16.27 0.34
C VAL A 247 -14.41 -16.53 -0.77
N ASP A 248 -15.03 -15.45 -1.26
CA ASP A 248 -16.06 -15.52 -2.31
C ASP A 248 -15.43 -15.41 -3.70
N PHE A 249 -15.49 -16.52 -4.44
CA PHE A 249 -15.07 -16.64 -5.84
C PHE A 249 -16.24 -16.74 -6.83
N SER A 250 -17.48 -16.51 -6.40
CA SER A 250 -18.67 -16.62 -7.25
C SER A 250 -18.63 -15.71 -8.49
N GLY A 251 -17.93 -14.58 -8.40
CA GLY A 251 -17.69 -13.64 -9.49
C GLY A 251 -16.54 -14.01 -10.45
N CYS A 252 -15.94 -15.19 -10.32
CA CYS A 252 -14.75 -15.60 -11.08
C CYS A 252 -15.00 -16.77 -12.06
N SER A 253 -16.22 -16.92 -12.56
CA SER A 253 -16.59 -18.02 -13.46
C SER A 253 -15.91 -17.98 -14.84
N THR A 254 -15.38 -16.82 -15.24
CA THR A 254 -14.71 -16.62 -16.54
C THR A 254 -13.22 -16.98 -16.53
N ILE A 255 -12.67 -17.39 -15.38
CA ILE A 255 -11.25 -17.77 -15.26
C ILE A 255 -11.03 -19.14 -15.89
N THR A 256 -10.16 -19.17 -16.90
CA THR A 256 -9.71 -20.40 -17.57
C THR A 256 -8.27 -20.74 -17.22
N GLY A 257 -7.93 -22.03 -17.26
CA GLY A 257 -6.64 -22.57 -16.82
C GLY A 257 -6.76 -23.42 -15.55
N ARG A 258 -5.63 -23.79 -14.95
CA ARG A 258 -5.61 -24.67 -13.77
C ARG A 258 -6.10 -23.94 -12.52
N LYS A 259 -6.71 -24.66 -11.59
CA LYS A 259 -7.05 -24.10 -10.27
C LYS A 259 -5.82 -23.73 -9.45
N TYR A 260 -4.81 -24.58 -9.47
CA TYR A 260 -3.57 -24.36 -8.75
C TYR A 260 -2.40 -25.13 -9.39
N ASN A 261 -1.19 -24.64 -9.15
CA ASN A 261 0.07 -25.33 -9.45
C ASN A 261 1.02 -25.21 -8.25
N ILE A 262 1.20 -26.31 -7.53
CA ILE A 262 1.96 -26.39 -6.28
C ILE A 262 3.15 -27.33 -6.50
N VAL A 263 4.36 -26.82 -6.40
CA VAL A 263 5.59 -27.60 -6.64
C VAL A 263 6.63 -27.38 -5.54
N GLN A 264 7.63 -28.26 -5.50
CA GLN A 264 8.74 -28.24 -4.54
C GLN A 264 8.26 -28.50 -3.10
N GLN A 265 8.53 -27.61 -2.15
CA GLN A 265 8.14 -27.74 -0.74
C GLN A 265 6.95 -26.82 -0.39
N ALA A 266 6.33 -26.21 -1.39
CA ALA A 266 5.27 -25.24 -1.17
C ALA A 266 3.97 -25.92 -0.73
N CYS A 267 3.14 -25.19 0.01
CA CYS A 267 1.82 -25.64 0.42
C CYS A 267 0.71 -24.60 0.19
N LEU A 268 -0.50 -25.11 0.02
CA LEU A 268 -1.74 -24.36 -0.05
C LEU A 268 -2.76 -25.00 0.88
N ILE A 269 -3.24 -24.24 1.85
CA ILE A 269 -4.39 -24.54 2.70
C ILE A 269 -5.58 -23.80 2.11
N SER A 270 -6.60 -24.52 1.66
CA SER A 270 -7.79 -23.90 1.04
C SER A 270 -9.05 -23.96 1.90
N GLY A 271 -9.05 -24.70 3.01
CA GLY A 271 -10.19 -24.80 3.92
C GLY A 271 -11.49 -25.26 3.26
N GLY A 272 -11.40 -26.00 2.14
CA GLY A 272 -12.54 -26.39 1.30
C GLY A 272 -12.99 -25.38 0.25
N ALA A 273 -12.32 -24.23 0.10
CA ALA A 273 -12.64 -23.24 -0.92
C ALA A 273 -12.47 -23.80 -2.33
N VAL A 274 -13.47 -23.59 -3.19
CA VAL A 274 -13.40 -23.98 -4.61
C VAL A 274 -12.70 -22.87 -5.39
N LEU A 275 -11.41 -23.09 -5.67
CA LEU A 275 -10.62 -22.12 -6.43
C LEU A 275 -11.10 -22.00 -7.89
N PRO A 276 -11.09 -20.78 -8.47
CA PRO A 276 -11.37 -20.55 -9.89
C PRO A 276 -10.45 -21.31 -10.83
N GLY A 277 -10.93 -21.61 -12.04
CA GLY A 277 -10.18 -22.31 -13.08
C GLY A 277 -10.97 -23.46 -13.69
N SER A 278 -10.84 -23.63 -15.00
CA SER A 278 -11.53 -24.65 -15.81
C SER A 278 -10.82 -26.00 -15.84
N LEU A 279 -9.55 -26.07 -15.45
CA LEU A 279 -8.75 -27.29 -15.44
C LEU A 279 -8.39 -27.73 -14.01
N PRO A 280 -8.23 -29.04 -13.76
CA PRO A 280 -7.74 -29.54 -12.48
C PRO A 280 -6.40 -28.92 -12.09
N GLY A 281 -6.23 -28.68 -10.78
CA GLY A 281 -4.95 -28.25 -10.23
C GLY A 281 -3.92 -29.39 -10.20
N VAL A 282 -2.66 -29.03 -10.03
CA VAL A 282 -1.52 -29.96 -9.99
C VAL A 282 -0.74 -29.72 -8.71
N THR A 283 -0.38 -30.82 -8.03
CA THR A 283 0.59 -30.83 -6.94
C THR A 283 1.66 -31.89 -7.21
N ALA A 284 2.93 -31.52 -7.08
CA ALA A 284 4.06 -32.46 -7.22
C ALA A 284 4.50 -33.07 -5.87
N ASN A 285 3.97 -32.58 -4.75
CA ASN A 285 4.45 -32.85 -3.39
C ASN A 285 3.33 -33.14 -2.38
N ASN A 286 2.09 -33.34 -2.85
CA ASN A 286 0.88 -33.41 -2.02
C ASN A 286 0.69 -32.18 -1.09
N GLY A 287 1.23 -31.02 -1.48
CA GLY A 287 1.17 -29.78 -0.71
C GLY A 287 -0.18 -29.07 -0.74
N LEU A 288 -1.26 -29.76 -1.08
CA LEU A 288 -2.62 -29.21 -1.02
C LEU A 288 -3.34 -29.77 0.21
N TYR A 289 -3.82 -28.86 1.06
CA TYR A 289 -4.62 -29.17 2.24
C TYR A 289 -6.01 -28.56 2.03
N LEU A 290 -7.02 -29.41 2.01
CA LEU A 290 -8.42 -29.03 1.83
C LEU A 290 -9.06 -28.80 3.20
#